data_AF-A0A9X3ETG6-F1
#
_entry.id   AF-A0A9X3ETG6-F1
#
_cell.length_a   1.000
_cell.length_b   1.000
_cell.length_c   1.000
_cell.angle_alpha   90.00
_cell.angle_beta   90.00
_cell.angle_gamma   90.00
#
_symmetry.space_group_name_H-M   'P 1'
#
loop_
_entity.id
_entity.type
_entity.pdbx_description
1 polymer ?
#
loop_
_entity_poly.entity_id
_entity_poly.type
_entity_poly.pdbx_seq_one_letter_code
_entity_poly.pdbx_strand_id
1 'polypeptide(L)'
;MSSLLQPSIFEPQAAPINRYAELVEREGIAWVLRFFPSVALSPGRLRKLQAAKFARLAARSLPRAPLAELRLVCDWITWLFFYDDALCDDVAAAPDPLRRLHDAQVRMSAVLRGSPALADDEPLVHMLAELGARTAAWAARGFMPRFVAEVEKYFQSNVWELRNLLHQLAPRCRST
;
A
#
# COMPACT_ATOMS: atom_id res chain seq x y z
N MET A 1 -21.67 12.68 -24.19
CA MET A 1 -20.55 11.99 -23.49
C MET A 1 -20.37 10.64 -24.17
N SER A 2 -19.34 10.47 -25.00
CA SER A 2 -19.08 9.19 -25.64
C SER A 2 -18.61 8.21 -24.57
N SER A 3 -19.42 7.21 -24.27
CA SER A 3 -19.02 6.09 -23.43
C SER A 3 -17.86 5.38 -24.13
N LEU A 4 -16.71 5.29 -23.47
CA LEU A 4 -15.61 4.47 -23.94
C LEU A 4 -16.11 3.02 -23.96
N LEU A 5 -16.19 2.41 -25.15
CA LEU A 5 -16.49 0.99 -25.27
C LEU A 5 -15.34 0.23 -24.59
N GLN A 6 -15.63 -0.40 -23.45
CA GLN A 6 -14.66 -1.20 -22.73
C GLN A 6 -14.66 -2.62 -23.31
N PRO A 7 -13.60 -3.05 -24.03
CA PRO A 7 -13.52 -4.42 -24.50
C PRO A 7 -13.45 -5.38 -23.30
N SER A 8 -14.03 -6.58 -23.46
CA SER A 8 -13.90 -7.62 -22.44
C SER A 8 -12.44 -8.08 -22.37
N ILE A 9 -11.85 -8.04 -21.18
CA ILE A 9 -10.57 -8.69 -20.92
C ILE A 9 -10.86 -10.20 -20.88
N PHE A 10 -10.27 -10.95 -21.82
CA PHE A 10 -10.41 -12.40 -21.84
C PHE A 10 -9.63 -13.02 -20.68
N GLU A 11 -10.34 -13.60 -19.71
CA GLU A 11 -9.75 -14.41 -18.64
C GLU A 11 -10.25 -15.86 -18.76
N PRO A 12 -9.40 -16.82 -19.16
CA PRO A 12 -9.82 -18.17 -19.50
C PRO A 12 -10.33 -18.99 -18.30
N GLN A 13 -9.98 -18.62 -17.07
CA GLN A 13 -10.49 -19.25 -15.84
C GLN A 13 -10.34 -18.31 -14.64
N ALA A 14 -11.44 -18.04 -13.92
CA ALA A 14 -11.34 -17.29 -12.67
C ALA A 14 -10.60 -18.12 -11.61
N ALA A 15 -9.54 -17.56 -11.04
CA ALA A 15 -8.85 -18.18 -9.92
C ALA A 15 -9.82 -18.36 -8.73
N PRO A 16 -9.75 -19.49 -7.99
CA PRO A 16 -10.55 -19.67 -6.78
C PRO A 16 -10.21 -18.58 -5.76
N ILE A 17 -11.15 -18.26 -4.87
CA ILE A 17 -10.90 -17.32 -3.78
C ILE A 17 -10.39 -18.07 -2.55
N ASN A 18 -9.39 -17.52 -1.86
CA ASN A 18 -8.93 -18.08 -0.60
C ASN A 18 -10.06 -18.13 0.44
N ARG A 19 -10.21 -19.27 1.13
CA ARG A 19 -11.23 -19.51 2.16
C ARG A 19 -11.20 -18.53 3.33
N TYR A 20 -10.07 -17.85 3.57
CA TYR A 20 -9.89 -16.92 4.67
C TYR A 20 -10.24 -15.46 4.32
N ALA A 21 -10.74 -15.18 3.12
CA ALA A 21 -10.97 -13.81 2.63
C ALA A 21 -11.80 -12.93 3.58
N GLU A 22 -12.92 -13.45 4.10
CA GLU A 22 -13.81 -12.69 4.98
C GLU A 22 -13.18 -12.41 6.35
N LEU A 23 -12.44 -13.37 6.89
CA LEU A 23 -11.70 -13.22 8.14
C LEU A 23 -10.64 -12.12 8.00
N VAL A 24 -9.84 -12.20 6.94
CA VAL A 24 -8.77 -11.23 6.66
C VAL A 24 -9.33 -9.84 6.37
N GLU A 25 -10.49 -9.72 5.72
CA GLU A 25 -11.17 -8.43 5.50
C GLU A 25 -11.55 -7.77 6.84
N ARG A 26 -12.21 -8.53 7.73
CA ARG A 26 -12.65 -8.00 9.03
C ARG A 26 -11.47 -7.56 9.88
N GLU A 27 -10.44 -8.38 9.96
CA GLU A 27 -9.23 -8.07 10.72
C GLU A 27 -8.45 -6.90 10.10
N GLY A 28 -8.44 -6.80 8.77
CA GLY A 28 -7.78 -5.71 8.03
C GLY A 28 -8.41 -4.36 8.30
N ILE A 29 -9.74 -4.31 8.30
CA ILE A 29 -10.46 -3.09 8.69
C ILE A 29 -10.13 -2.72 10.13
N ALA A 30 -10.20 -3.67 11.07
CA ALA A 30 -9.86 -3.40 12.47
C ALA A 30 -8.41 -2.91 12.64
N TRP A 31 -7.47 -3.48 11.87
CA TRP A 31 -6.08 -3.07 11.85
C TRP A 31 -5.92 -1.62 11.39
N VAL A 32 -6.54 -1.23 10.28
CA VAL A 32 -6.53 0.16 9.78
C VAL A 32 -7.11 1.13 10.81
N LEU A 33 -8.24 0.78 11.43
CA LEU A 33 -8.92 1.65 12.40
C LEU A 33 -8.10 1.90 13.68
N ARG A 34 -7.14 1.02 14.02
CA ARG A 34 -6.18 1.28 15.12
C ARG A 34 -5.28 2.47 14.83
N PHE A 35 -4.86 2.64 13.58
CA PHE A 35 -3.94 3.71 13.16
C PHE A 35 -4.68 4.95 12.68
N PHE A 36 -5.89 4.78 12.13
CA PHE A 36 -6.73 5.86 11.63
C PHE A 36 -8.12 5.83 12.29
N PRO A 37 -8.23 6.09 13.60
CA PRO A 37 -9.52 6.04 14.31
C PRO A 37 -10.55 7.04 13.75
N SER A 38 -10.09 8.14 13.16
CA SER A 38 -10.96 9.13 12.50
C SER A 38 -11.72 8.55 11.29
N VAL A 39 -11.24 7.47 10.68
CA VAL A 39 -11.97 6.77 9.60
C VAL A 39 -13.26 6.14 10.13
N ALA A 40 -13.26 5.62 11.36
CA ALA A 40 -14.47 5.06 11.98
C ALA A 40 -15.53 6.13 12.24
N LEU A 41 -15.10 7.37 12.52
CA LEU A 41 -15.97 8.51 12.79
C LEU A 41 -16.52 9.15 11.50
N SER A 42 -16.02 8.75 10.33
CA SER A 42 -16.45 9.27 9.04
C SER A 42 -17.14 8.17 8.21
N PRO A 43 -18.49 8.13 8.17
CA PRO A 43 -19.23 7.09 7.45
C PRO A 43 -18.88 7.00 5.96
N GLY A 44 -18.45 8.10 5.33
CA GLY A 44 -17.96 8.10 3.95
C GLY A 44 -16.62 7.38 3.79
N ARG A 45 -15.64 7.71 4.64
CA ARG A 45 -14.31 7.08 4.61
C ARG A 45 -14.36 5.62 5.00
N LEU A 46 -15.16 5.26 6.00
CA LEU A 46 -15.37 3.86 6.39
C LEU A 46 -15.98 3.04 5.24
N ARG A 47 -16.97 3.60 4.52
CA ARG A 47 -17.53 2.95 3.33
C ARG A 47 -16.51 2.82 2.20
N LYS A 48 -15.67 3.84 1.94
CA LYS A 48 -14.57 3.75 0.96
C LYS A 48 -13.62 2.60 1.31
N LEU A 49 -13.19 2.52 2.58
CA LEU A 49 -12.34 1.43 3.08
C LEU A 49 -12.98 0.04 2.86
N GLN A 50 -14.25 -0.12 3.26
CA GLN A 50 -14.99 -1.37 3.09
C GLN A 50 -15.24 -1.74 1.62
N ALA A 51 -15.38 -0.76 0.74
CA ALA A 51 -15.61 -0.96 -0.68
C ALA A 51 -14.32 -1.30 -1.45
N ALA A 52 -13.15 -0.96 -0.90
CA ALA A 52 -11.87 -1.25 -1.54
C ALA A 52 -11.55 -2.75 -1.63
N LYS A 53 -12.12 -3.57 -0.72
CA LYS A 53 -12.04 -5.04 -0.74
C LYS A 53 -10.61 -5.59 -0.89
N PHE A 54 -9.66 -5.01 -0.15
CA PHE A 54 -8.25 -5.40 -0.21
C PHE A 54 -8.03 -6.90 0.09
N ALA A 55 -8.79 -7.48 1.02
CA ALA A 55 -8.68 -8.91 1.30
C ALA A 55 -9.15 -9.77 0.12
N ARG A 56 -10.12 -9.29 -0.66
CA ARG A 56 -10.59 -9.99 -1.86
C ARG A 56 -9.53 -9.97 -2.97
N LEU A 57 -8.80 -8.85 -3.11
CA LEU A 57 -7.65 -8.77 -4.00
C LEU A 57 -6.57 -9.77 -3.57
N ALA A 58 -6.13 -9.72 -2.32
CA ALA A 58 -5.14 -10.64 -1.77
C ALA A 58 -5.57 -12.12 -1.90
N ALA A 59 -6.83 -12.43 -1.60
CA ALA A 59 -7.37 -13.78 -1.64
C ALA A 59 -7.44 -14.37 -3.04
N ARG A 60 -7.51 -13.54 -4.09
CA ARG A 60 -7.42 -13.99 -5.48
C ARG A 60 -5.99 -14.17 -5.94
N SER A 61 -5.08 -13.33 -5.47
CA SER A 61 -3.64 -13.47 -5.74
C SER A 61 -3.05 -14.70 -5.04
N LEU A 62 -3.60 -15.08 -3.88
CA LEU A 62 -3.09 -16.15 -3.02
C LEU A 62 -4.18 -17.16 -2.65
N PRO A 63 -4.75 -17.89 -3.62
CA PRO A 63 -5.94 -18.72 -3.43
C PRO A 63 -5.77 -19.86 -2.42
N ARG A 64 -4.53 -20.30 -2.20
CA ARG A 64 -4.21 -21.47 -1.35
C ARG A 64 -3.23 -21.14 -0.22
N ALA A 65 -2.87 -19.88 -0.05
CA ALA A 65 -1.95 -19.49 1.03
C ALA A 65 -2.59 -19.73 2.40
N PRO A 66 -1.79 -20.08 3.42
CA PRO A 66 -2.28 -20.11 4.79
C PRO A 66 -2.69 -18.72 5.27
N LEU A 67 -3.40 -18.69 6.40
CA LEU A 67 -4.02 -17.47 6.94
C LEU A 67 -2.99 -16.36 7.19
N ALA A 68 -1.84 -16.69 7.78
CA ALA A 68 -0.84 -15.71 8.19
C ALA A 68 -0.24 -14.97 6.98
N GLU A 69 0.07 -15.70 5.92
CA GLU A 69 0.62 -15.17 4.67
C GLU A 69 -0.43 -14.34 3.92
N LEU A 70 -1.67 -14.82 3.85
CA LEU A 70 -2.77 -14.05 3.26
C LEU A 70 -2.97 -12.72 4.01
N ARG A 71 -2.96 -12.76 5.35
CA ARG A 71 -3.09 -11.57 6.20
C ARG A 71 -1.93 -10.60 5.97
N LEU A 72 -0.69 -11.09 5.94
CA LEU A 72 0.49 -10.26 5.72
C LEU A 72 0.43 -9.56 4.36
N VAL A 73 0.09 -10.27 3.29
CA VAL A 73 -0.01 -9.67 1.95
C VAL A 73 -1.19 -8.71 1.85
N CYS A 74 -2.34 -9.02 2.46
CA CYS A 74 -3.47 -8.09 2.53
C CYS A 74 -3.11 -6.78 3.24
N ASP A 75 -2.37 -6.84 4.35
CA ASP A 75 -1.98 -5.65 5.09
C ASP A 75 -0.92 -4.83 4.34
N TRP A 76 -0.01 -5.48 3.60
CA TRP A 76 0.90 -4.79 2.67
C TRP A 76 0.15 -4.07 1.54
N ILE A 77 -0.81 -4.75 0.89
CA ILE A 77 -1.68 -4.13 -0.12
C ILE A 77 -2.40 -2.92 0.49
N THR A 78 -2.99 -3.10 1.67
CA THR A 78 -3.71 -2.03 2.36
C THR A 78 -2.81 -0.84 2.65
N TRP A 79 -1.59 -1.08 3.16
CA TRP A 79 -0.62 -0.02 3.42
C TRP A 79 -0.22 0.74 2.15
N LEU A 80 0.01 0.03 1.03
CA LEU A 80 0.33 0.67 -0.26
C LEU A 80 -0.78 1.61 -0.71
N PHE A 81 -2.05 1.20 -0.62
CA PHE A 81 -3.18 2.07 -0.98
C PHE A 81 -3.29 3.31 -0.07
N PHE A 82 -3.05 3.17 1.23
CA PHE A 82 -3.05 4.33 2.14
C PHE A 82 -1.87 5.27 1.87
N TYR A 83 -0.70 4.71 1.53
CA TYR A 83 0.48 5.48 1.15
C TYR A 83 0.24 6.25 -0.16
N ASP A 84 -0.35 5.61 -1.19
CA ASP A 84 -0.69 6.26 -2.46
C ASP A 84 -1.76 7.34 -2.29
N ASP A 85 -2.82 7.10 -1.50
CA ASP A 85 -3.82 8.14 -1.18
C ASP A 85 -3.16 9.35 -0.48
N ALA A 86 -2.25 9.11 0.48
CA ALA A 86 -1.52 10.18 1.17
C ALA A 86 -0.56 10.94 0.25
N LEU A 87 0.04 10.27 -0.74
CA LEU A 87 0.85 10.91 -1.78
C LEU A 87 0.00 11.88 -2.62
N CYS A 88 -1.21 11.46 -3.01
CA CYS A 88 -2.12 12.27 -3.82
C CYS A 88 -2.73 13.43 -3.04
N ASP A 89 -3.19 13.20 -1.81
CA ASP A 89 -3.96 14.20 -1.06
C ASP A 89 -3.05 15.14 -0.23
N ASP A 90 -2.18 14.58 0.61
CA ASP A 90 -1.44 15.36 1.61
C ASP A 90 -0.12 15.90 1.05
N VAL A 91 0.66 15.05 0.37
CA VAL A 91 1.98 15.43 -0.13
C VAL A 91 1.88 16.43 -1.28
N ALA A 92 0.99 16.19 -2.24
CA ALA A 92 0.82 17.09 -3.39
C ALA A 92 0.31 18.49 -3.00
N ALA A 93 -0.38 18.62 -1.85
CA ALA A 93 -0.87 19.89 -1.32
C ALA A 93 0.18 20.65 -0.48
N ALA A 94 1.32 20.04 -0.15
CA ALA A 94 2.36 20.67 0.66
C ALA A 94 3.06 21.82 -0.11
N PRO A 95 3.64 22.83 0.59
CA PRO A 95 4.40 23.90 -0.06
C PRO A 95 5.63 23.42 -0.83
N ASP A 96 6.25 22.33 -0.37
CA ASP A 96 7.35 21.63 -1.07
C ASP A 96 7.05 20.11 -1.08
N PRO A 97 6.25 19.64 -2.06
CA PRO A 97 5.81 18.25 -2.14
C PRO A 97 6.98 17.25 -2.26
N LEU A 98 8.01 17.60 -3.04
CA LEU A 98 9.15 16.71 -3.27
C LEU A 98 9.96 16.51 -1.99
N ARG A 99 10.22 17.58 -1.24
CA ARG A 99 10.90 17.46 0.05
C ARG A 99 10.05 16.71 1.07
N ARG A 100 8.75 17.02 1.15
CA ARG A 100 7.83 16.34 2.07
C ARG A 100 7.78 14.83 1.82
N LEU A 101 7.76 14.42 0.55
CA LEU A 101 7.81 13.02 0.14
C LEU A 101 9.13 12.37 0.52
N HIS A 102 10.25 13.02 0.17
CA HIS A 102 11.59 12.52 0.45
C HIS A 102 11.78 12.26 1.95
N ASP A 103 11.41 13.22 2.80
CA ASP A 103 11.58 13.11 4.24
C ASP A 103 10.72 11.97 4.83
N ALA A 104 9.50 11.78 4.30
CA ALA A 104 8.64 10.64 4.66
C ALA A 104 9.29 9.29 4.28
N GLN A 105 9.79 9.19 3.05
CA GLN A 105 10.40 7.97 2.53
C GLN A 105 11.70 7.61 3.26
N VAL A 106 12.54 8.60 3.59
CA VAL A 106 13.73 8.40 4.42
C VAL A 106 13.34 7.82 5.78
N ARG A 107 12.31 8.37 6.42
CA ARG A 107 11.81 7.87 7.70
C ARG A 107 11.28 6.44 7.60
N MET A 108 10.47 6.16 6.58
CA MET A 108 9.90 4.83 6.30
C MET A 108 10.99 3.79 6.03
N SER A 109 12.01 4.12 5.22
CA SER A 109 13.15 3.23 4.95
C SER A 109 13.97 2.95 6.21
N ALA A 110 14.20 3.95 7.07
CA ALA A 110 14.90 3.73 8.33
C ALA A 110 14.18 2.73 9.23
N VAL A 111 12.85 2.84 9.32
CA VAL A 111 12.00 1.92 10.10
C VAL A 111 12.03 0.50 9.52
N LEU A 112 11.92 0.34 8.20
CA LEU A 112 12.03 -0.97 7.56
C LEU A 112 13.42 -1.62 7.73
N ARG A 113 14.48 -0.81 7.88
CA ARG A 113 15.84 -1.27 8.20
C ARG A 113 16.04 -1.59 9.68
N GLY A 114 15.00 -1.47 10.50
CA GLY A 114 14.99 -1.87 11.91
C GLY A 114 15.17 -0.72 12.90
N SER A 115 15.14 0.54 12.45
CA SER A 115 15.01 1.66 13.39
C SER A 115 13.64 1.62 14.06
N PRO A 116 13.53 1.95 15.36
CA PRO A 116 12.23 2.01 16.02
C PRO A 116 11.37 3.13 15.42
N ALA A 117 10.05 2.96 15.41
CA ALA A 117 9.12 4.07 15.20
C ALA A 117 9.15 5.01 16.41
N LEU A 118 9.11 6.31 16.17
CA LEU A 118 9.08 7.37 17.19
C LEU A 118 7.63 7.71 17.52
N ALA A 119 7.39 8.33 18.68
CA ALA A 119 6.02 8.61 19.14
C ALA A 119 5.28 9.65 18.30
N ASP A 120 6.01 10.54 17.63
CA ASP A 120 5.53 11.62 16.77
C ASP A 120 5.54 11.26 15.29
N ASP A 121 5.89 10.01 14.95
CA ASP A 121 5.81 9.53 13.58
C ASP A 121 4.36 9.47 13.07
N GLU A 122 4.22 9.58 11.75
CA GLU A 122 2.91 9.47 11.12
C GLU A 122 2.35 8.04 11.21
N PRO A 123 1.02 7.86 11.22
CA PRO A 123 0.40 6.54 11.32
C PRO A 123 0.91 5.52 10.28
N LEU A 124 1.21 5.97 9.07
CA LEU A 124 1.79 5.12 8.01
C LEU A 124 3.16 4.55 8.39
N VAL A 125 4.00 5.30 9.09
CA VAL A 125 5.31 4.84 9.56
C VAL A 125 5.15 3.78 10.64
N HIS A 126 4.20 3.96 11.57
CA HIS A 126 3.88 2.95 12.58
C HIS A 126 3.32 1.65 11.98
N MET A 127 2.42 1.76 11.00
CA MET A 127 1.94 0.59 10.25
C MET A 127 3.08 -0.13 9.55
N LEU A 128 4.00 0.62 8.93
CA LEU A 128 5.16 0.06 8.25
C LEU A 128 6.13 -0.63 9.21
N ALA A 129 6.30 -0.10 10.42
CA ALA A 129 7.08 -0.74 11.48
C ALA A 129 6.49 -2.13 11.85
N GLU A 130 5.17 -2.18 12.06
CA GLU A 130 4.46 -3.44 12.38
C GLU A 130 4.58 -4.45 11.22
N LEU A 131 4.40 -3.98 9.98
CA LEU A 131 4.56 -4.80 8.77
C LEU A 131 6.00 -5.28 8.58
N GLY A 132 6.99 -4.41 8.81
CA GLY A 132 8.41 -4.75 8.73
C GLY A 132 8.77 -5.85 9.71
N ALA A 133 8.31 -5.74 10.97
CA ALA A 133 8.53 -6.76 11.99
C ALA A 133 7.87 -8.11 11.62
N ARG A 134 6.61 -8.10 11.15
CA ARG A 134 5.91 -9.31 10.68
C ARG A 134 6.56 -9.94 9.47
N THR A 135 7.05 -9.12 8.53
CA THR A 135 7.77 -9.58 7.34
C THR A 135 9.11 -10.21 7.73
N ALA A 136 9.86 -9.57 8.64
CA ALA A 136 11.13 -10.10 9.13
C ALA A 136 10.96 -11.44 9.88
N ALA A 137 9.88 -11.60 10.64
CA ALA A 137 9.56 -12.85 11.33
C ALA A 137 9.17 -13.99 10.38
N TRP A 138 8.51 -13.68 9.26
CA TRP A 138 8.14 -14.66 8.23
C TRP A 138 9.31 -15.01 7.30
N ALA A 139 10.21 -14.07 7.05
CA ALA A 139 11.17 -14.16 5.97
C ALA A 139 12.42 -15.00 6.29
N ALA A 140 12.95 -15.67 5.27
CA ALA A 140 14.25 -16.34 5.35
C ALA A 140 15.42 -15.35 5.49
N ARG A 141 16.58 -15.83 5.98
CA ARG A 141 17.80 -15.01 6.08
C ARG A 141 18.15 -14.38 4.72
N GLY A 142 18.49 -13.09 4.74
CA GLY A 142 18.84 -12.33 3.54
C GLY A 142 17.66 -11.86 2.68
N PHE A 143 16.42 -12.19 3.03
CA PHE A 143 15.25 -11.64 2.33
C PHE A 143 15.04 -10.15 2.63
N MET A 144 15.03 -9.75 3.91
CA MET A 144 14.70 -8.37 4.30
C MET A 144 15.56 -7.30 3.61
N PRO A 145 16.89 -7.41 3.49
CA PRO A 145 17.68 -6.42 2.76
C PRO A 145 17.25 -6.24 1.29
N ARG A 146 16.89 -7.34 0.61
CA ARG A 146 16.39 -7.28 -0.78
C ARG A 146 15.00 -6.67 -0.84
N PHE A 147 14.13 -7.06 0.09
CA PHE A 147 12.77 -6.52 0.18
C PHE A 147 12.80 -5.00 0.40
N VAL A 148 13.62 -4.52 1.34
CA VAL A 148 13.80 -3.08 1.57
C VAL A 148 14.30 -2.36 0.32
N ALA A 149 15.25 -2.95 -0.41
CA ALA A 149 15.75 -2.35 -1.65
C ALA A 149 14.65 -2.25 -2.72
N GLU A 150 13.73 -3.21 -2.82
CA GLU A 150 12.58 -3.12 -3.73
C GLU A 150 11.58 -2.03 -3.30
N VAL A 151 11.32 -1.89 -1.99
CA VAL A 151 10.48 -0.79 -1.48
C VAL A 151 11.12 0.58 -1.78
N GLU A 152 12.43 0.71 -1.62
CA GLU A 152 13.15 1.96 -1.93
C GLU A 152 13.14 2.29 -3.44
N LYS A 153 13.18 1.28 -4.32
CA LYS A 153 13.00 1.49 -5.77
C LYS A 153 11.58 1.96 -6.10
N TYR A 154 10.58 1.41 -5.42
CA TYR A 154 9.20 1.88 -5.55
C TYR A 154 9.09 3.35 -5.12
N PHE A 155 9.65 3.72 -3.97
CA PHE A 155 9.72 5.12 -3.51
C PHE A 155 10.37 6.07 -4.52
N GLN A 156 11.47 5.66 -5.16
CA GLN A 156 12.10 6.45 -6.23
C GLN A 156 11.17 6.64 -7.44
N SER A 157 10.33 5.64 -7.74
CA SER A 157 9.34 5.74 -8.81
C SER A 157 8.24 6.74 -8.47
N ASN A 158 7.78 6.81 -7.22
CA ASN A 158 6.84 7.85 -6.77
C ASN A 158 7.45 9.26 -6.87
N VAL A 159 8.73 9.43 -6.55
CA VAL A 159 9.41 10.74 -6.71
C VAL A 159 9.45 11.16 -8.18
N TRP A 160 9.73 10.22 -9.08
CA TRP A 160 9.70 10.47 -10.52
C TRP A 160 8.30 10.85 -11.01
N GLU A 161 7.27 10.12 -10.57
CA GLU A 161 5.87 10.41 -10.90
C GLU A 161 5.43 11.79 -10.40
N LEU A 162 5.69 12.11 -9.14
CA LEU A 162 5.34 13.40 -8.54
C LEU A 162 6.05 14.55 -9.27
N ARG A 163 7.32 14.38 -9.65
CA ARG A 163 8.04 15.37 -10.46
C ARG A 163 7.34 15.60 -11.80
N ASN A 164 6.94 14.54 -12.51
CA ASN A 164 6.22 14.69 -13.77
C ASN A 164 4.89 15.40 -13.59
N LEU A 165 4.14 15.09 -12.53
CA LEU A 165 2.87 15.73 -12.20
C LEU A 165 3.04 17.23 -11.95
N LEU A 166 4.03 17.63 -11.14
CA LEU A 166 4.34 19.04 -10.85
C LEU A 166 4.73 19.84 -12.10
N HIS A 167 5.40 19.19 -13.05
CA HIS A 167 5.78 19.80 -14.34
C HIS A 167 4.76 19.59 -15.45
N GLN A 168 3.62 18.92 -15.18
CA GLN A 168 2.59 18.59 -16.16
C GLN A 168 3.13 17.82 -17.38
N LEU A 169 4.08 16.91 -17.14
CA LEU A 169 4.72 16.11 -18.17
C LEU A 169 4.02 14.75 -18.33
N ALA A 170 3.62 14.44 -19.57
CA ALA A 170 3.16 13.10 -19.94
C ALA A 170 4.34 12.27 -20.49
N PRO A 171 4.78 11.19 -19.80
CA PRO A 171 5.86 10.36 -20.29
C PRO A 171 5.46 9.63 -21.59
N ARG A 172 6.42 9.48 -22.50
CA ARG A 172 6.21 8.75 -23.77
C ARG A 172 6.51 7.27 -23.59
N CYS A 173 5.73 6.41 -24.24
CA CYS A 173 6.10 5.01 -24.41
C CYS A 173 7.43 4.91 -25.16
N ARG A 174 8.42 4.23 -24.58
CA ARG A 174 9.66 3.93 -25.30
C ARG A 174 9.34 2.84 -26.32
N SER A 175 9.54 3.13 -27.61
CA SER A 175 9.58 2.11 -28.65
C SER A 175 10.87 1.31 -28.47
N THR A 176 10.76 0.07 -28.01
CA THR A 176 11.83 -0.93 -28.02
C THR A 176 11.91 -1.59 -29.40
#